data_AF-A0A2T2QXC9-F1
#
_entry.id   AF-A0A2T2QXC9-F1
#
_cell.length_a   1.000
_cell.length_b   1.000
_cell.length_c   1.000
_cell.angle_alpha   90.00
_cell.angle_beta   90.00
_cell.angle_gamma   90.00
#
_symmetry.space_group_name_H-M   'P 1'
#
loop_
_entity.id
_entity.type
_entity.pdbx_description
1 polymer ?
#
loop_
_entity_poly.entity_id
_entity_poly.type
_entity_poly.pdbx_seq_one_letter_code
_entity_poly.pdbx_strand_id
1 'polypeptide(L)'
;MQEPVVLPTRLPNLLLNGAQGIAVGMTTQVPSHNLSELADAVSLVAKNPNATLNDVLRVMPGPDLPTGGILIDRRGRLATISLLRL
;
A
#
# COMPACT_ATOMS: atom_id res chain seq x y z
N MET A 1 -3.17 -24.03 25.37
CA MET A 1 -3.06 -23.80 23.92
C MET A 1 -1.99 -22.74 23.71
N GLN A 2 -1.08 -22.91 22.76
CA GLN A 2 -0.09 -21.89 22.40
C GLN A 2 -0.55 -21.25 21.10
N GLU A 3 -0.90 -19.97 21.17
CA GLU A 3 -1.25 -19.18 19.99
C GLU A 3 0.00 -18.51 19.41
N PRO A 4 0.14 -18.46 18.08
CA PRO A 4 1.25 -17.77 17.44
C PRO A 4 1.09 -16.25 17.57
N VAL A 5 2.19 -15.56 17.92
CA VAL A 5 2.20 -14.09 18.04
C VAL A 5 2.08 -13.41 16.66
N VAL A 6 2.57 -14.05 15.61
CA VAL A 6 2.50 -13.57 14.22
C VAL A 6 2.24 -14.74 13.27
N LEU A 7 1.61 -14.44 12.14
CA LEU A 7 1.43 -15.41 11.06
C LEU A 7 2.57 -15.31 10.06
N PRO A 8 3.12 -16.43 9.57
CA PRO A 8 4.06 -16.41 8.45
C PRO A 8 3.30 -15.96 7.20
N THR A 9 3.55 -14.73 6.77
CA THR A 9 2.94 -14.18 5.55
C THR A 9 3.94 -14.15 4.40
N ARG A 10 3.51 -14.61 3.22
CA ARG A 10 4.29 -14.48 1.98
C ARG A 10 4.04 -13.16 1.26
N LEU A 11 2.95 -12.47 1.63
CA LEU A 11 2.54 -11.21 1.03
C LEU A 11 2.58 -10.08 2.06
N PRO A 12 2.91 -8.85 1.64
CA PRO A 12 2.88 -7.66 2.49
C PRO A 12 1.44 -7.22 2.81
N ASN A 13 0.76 -7.99 3.68
CA ASN A 13 -0.68 -7.90 3.94
C ASN A 13 -1.15 -6.53 4.44
N LEU A 14 -0.33 -5.85 5.25
CA LEU A 14 -0.66 -4.55 5.82
C LEU A 14 -0.89 -3.48 4.74
N LEU A 15 -0.05 -3.42 3.72
CA LEU A 15 -0.18 -2.44 2.64
C LEU A 15 -1.16 -2.91 1.56
N LEU A 16 -1.22 -4.23 1.32
CA LEU A 16 -2.16 -4.82 0.38
C LEU A 16 -3.61 -4.51 0.75
N ASN A 17 -4.01 -4.83 1.99
CA ASN A 17 -5.39 -4.68 2.45
C ASN A 17 -5.64 -3.37 3.21
N GLY A 18 -4.59 -2.71 3.68
CA GLY A 18 -4.72 -1.57 4.57
C GLY A 18 -5.07 -1.98 6.00
N ALA A 19 -5.27 -0.98 6.85
CA ALA A 19 -5.69 -1.16 8.24
C ALA A 19 -6.40 0.10 8.74
N GLN A 20 -7.48 -0.08 9.51
CA GLN A 20 -8.16 1.00 10.21
C GLN A 20 -8.31 0.61 11.67
N GLY A 21 -7.97 1.52 12.58
CA GLY A 21 -8.07 1.28 14.01
C GLY A 21 -8.14 2.56 14.83
N ILE A 22 -8.89 2.49 15.93
CA ILE A 22 -8.99 3.54 16.93
C ILE A 22 -8.57 2.92 18.25
N ALA A 23 -7.53 3.48 18.87
CA ALA A 23 -7.05 3.10 20.18
C ALA A 23 -7.13 4.29 21.14
N VAL A 24 -6.68 4.11 22.38
CA VAL A 24 -6.73 5.18 23.38
C VAL A 24 -5.67 6.23 23.06
N GLY A 25 -6.12 7.40 22.60
CA GLY A 25 -5.25 8.53 22.24
C GLY A 25 -4.58 8.44 20.87
N MET A 26 -4.93 7.45 20.04
CA MET A 26 -4.35 7.30 18.69
C MET A 26 -5.34 6.72 17.69
N THR A 27 -5.14 7.04 16.42
CA THR A 27 -5.89 6.49 15.30
C THR A 27 -4.92 6.06 14.19
N THR A 28 -5.29 5.01 13.47
CA THR A 28 -4.52 4.50 12.34
C THR A 28 -5.45 4.34 11.14
N GLN A 29 -5.02 4.85 9.99
CA GLN A 29 -5.68 4.64 8.72
C GLN A 29 -4.64 4.45 7.63
N VAL A 30 -4.53 3.22 7.13
CA VAL A 30 -3.65 2.82 6.03
C VAL A 30 -4.55 2.34 4.89
N PRO A 31 -4.49 2.97 3.70
CA PRO A 31 -5.26 2.54 2.54
C PRO A 31 -4.67 1.27 1.91
N SER A 32 -5.51 0.55 1.16
CA SER A 32 -5.10 -0.59 0.33
C SER A 32 -4.26 -0.15 -0.87
N HIS A 33 -3.43 -1.06 -1.37
CA HIS A 33 -2.55 -0.87 -2.52
C HIS A 33 -2.63 -2.06 -3.47
N ASN A 34 -2.27 -1.83 -4.74
CA ASN A 34 -2.26 -2.88 -5.75
C ASN A 34 -1.13 -3.91 -5.47
N LEU A 35 -1.44 -5.20 -5.61
CA LEU A 35 -0.47 -6.26 -5.33
C LEU A 35 0.75 -6.24 -6.28
N SER A 36 0.54 -5.96 -7.56
CA SER A 36 1.61 -5.97 -8.56
C SER A 36 2.60 -4.83 -8.30
N GLU A 37 2.08 -3.62 -8.07
CA GLU A 37 2.89 -2.44 -7.72
C GLU A 37 3.65 -2.64 -6.41
N LEU A 38 3.01 -3.27 -5.43
CA LEU A 38 3.59 -3.56 -4.13
C LEU A 38 4.69 -4.62 -4.24
N ALA A 39 4.52 -5.64 -5.08
CA ALA A 39 5.56 -6.64 -5.36
C ALA A 39 6.78 -6.00 -6.04
N ASP A 40 6.56 -5.09 -6.99
CA ASP A 40 7.62 -4.34 -7.66
C ASP A 40 8.37 -3.41 -6.68
N ALA A 41 7.64 -2.71 -5.81
CA ALA A 41 8.23 -1.89 -4.75
C ALA A 41 9.08 -2.72 -3.78
N VAL A 42 8.59 -3.88 -3.34
CA VAL A 42 9.35 -4.80 -2.48
C VAL A 42 10.60 -5.30 -3.20
N SER A 43 10.49 -5.68 -4.48
CA SER A 43 11.64 -6.11 -5.28
C SER A 43 12.69 -5.00 -5.45
N LEU A 44 12.23 -3.76 -5.68
CA LEU A 44 13.09 -2.57 -5.80
C LEU A 44 13.90 -2.35 -4.52
N VAL A 45 13.22 -2.30 -3.37
CA VAL A 45 13.88 -2.07 -2.06
C VAL A 45 14.77 -3.25 -1.68
N ALA A 46 14.37 -4.49 -1.99
CA ALA A 46 15.19 -5.67 -1.75
C ALA A 46 16.49 -5.67 -2.58
N LYS A 47 16.46 -5.18 -3.82
CA LYS A 47 17.65 -5.08 -4.70
C LYS A 47 18.49 -3.84 -4.41
N ASN A 48 17.86 -2.74 -4.01
CA ASN A 48 18.52 -1.49 -3.69
C ASN A 48 18.03 -0.97 -2.32
N PRO A 49 18.73 -1.30 -1.23
CA PRO A 49 18.38 -0.82 0.11
C PRO A 49 18.43 0.71 0.26
N ASN A 50 19.13 1.42 -0.64
CA ASN A 50 19.21 2.88 -0.66
C ASN A 50 18.17 3.53 -1.60
N ALA A 51 17.20 2.76 -2.10
CA ALA A 51 16.13 3.30 -2.92
C ALA A 51 15.40 4.41 -2.17
N THR A 52 15.18 5.54 -2.86
CA THR A 52 14.49 6.68 -2.26
C THR A 52 12.98 6.47 -2.32
N LEU A 53 12.24 7.25 -1.52
CA LEU A 53 10.78 7.27 -1.63
C LEU A 53 10.30 7.61 -3.05
N ASN A 54 11.01 8.47 -3.76
CA ASN A 54 10.67 8.81 -5.15
C ASN A 54 10.81 7.61 -6.09
N ASP A 55 11.76 6.71 -5.84
CA ASP A 55 11.94 5.49 -6.64
C ASP A 55 10.80 4.50 -6.38
N VAL A 56 10.36 4.38 -5.13
CA VAL A 56 9.18 3.57 -4.76
C VAL A 56 7.91 4.15 -5.38
N LEU A 57 7.71 5.47 -5.31
CA LEU A 57 6.54 6.12 -5.89
C LEU A 57 6.48 6.06 -7.43
N ARG A 58 7.58 5.73 -8.10
CA ARG A 58 7.57 5.45 -9.55
C ARG A 58 6.91 4.12 -9.88
N VAL A 59 7.07 3.11 -9.03
CA VAL A 59 6.50 1.77 -9.23
C VAL A 59 5.18 1.56 -8.49
N MET A 60 4.95 2.33 -7.41
CA MET A 60 3.72 2.33 -6.62
C MET A 60 3.21 3.79 -6.49
N PRO A 61 2.52 4.31 -7.51
CA PRO A 61 2.14 5.73 -7.59
C PRO A 61 1.12 6.17 -6.53
N GLY A 62 0.33 5.24 -6.00
CA GLY A 62 -0.69 5.56 -5.02
C GLY A 62 -1.50 4.37 -4.53
N PRO A 63 -2.49 4.64 -3.66
CA PRO A 63 -3.37 3.61 -3.12
C PRO A 63 -4.32 3.08 -4.21
N ASP A 64 -4.69 1.81 -4.07
CA ASP A 64 -5.66 1.13 -4.93
C ASP A 64 -6.87 0.72 -4.10
N LEU A 65 -8.01 1.35 -4.34
CA LEU A 65 -9.23 1.14 -3.57
C LEU A 65 -10.09 0.08 -4.27
N PRO A 66 -10.70 -0.86 -3.54
CA PRO A 66 -11.53 -1.91 -4.16
C PRO A 66 -12.75 -1.35 -4.91
N THR A 67 -13.17 -0.12 -4.58
CA THR A 67 -14.25 0.61 -5.25
C THR A 67 -13.78 1.46 -6.42
N GLY A 68 -12.48 1.51 -6.70
CA GLY A 68 -11.87 2.47 -7.63
C GLY A 68 -12.17 3.92 -7.25
N GLY A 69 -11.96 4.83 -8.19
CA GLY A 69 -12.30 6.24 -8.07
C GLY A 69 -11.32 7.17 -8.79
N ILE A 70 -11.47 8.46 -8.54
CA ILE A 70 -10.53 9.49 -9.01
C ILE A 70 -9.94 10.16 -7.78
N LEU A 71 -8.63 10.05 -7.62
CA LEU A 71 -7.88 10.79 -6.62
C LEU A 71 -7.47 12.14 -7.21
N ILE A 72 -7.81 13.20 -6.49
CA ILE A 72 -7.46 14.57 -6.85
C ILE A 72 -6.39 15.03 -5.87
N ASP A 73 -5.17 15.23 -6.38
CA ASP A 73 -4.08 15.81 -5.60
C ASP A 73 -4.39 17.29 -5.27
N ARG A 74 -3.79 17.82 -4.20
CA ARG A 74 -3.88 19.24 -3.81
C ARG A 74 -3.42 20.20 -4.91
N ARG A 75 -2.64 19.72 -5.88
CA ARG A 75 -2.21 20.46 -7.07
C ARG A 75 -3.20 20.36 -8.25
N GLY A 76 -4.38 19.79 -8.04
CA GLY A 76 -5.40 19.60 -9.07
C GLY A 76 -5.09 18.48 -10.08
N ARG A 77 -4.08 17.63 -9.80
CA ARG A 77 -3.77 16.49 -10.68
C ARG A 77 -4.78 15.37 -10.43
N LEU A 78 -5.37 14.87 -11.51
CA LEU A 78 -6.27 13.73 -11.48
C LEU A 78 -5.44 12.44 -11.63
N ALA A 79 -5.55 11.54 -10.66
CA ALA A 79 -5.01 10.19 -10.73
C ALA A 79 -6.17 9.21 -10.58
N THR A 80 -6.42 8.40 -11.61
CA THR A 80 -7.44 7.36 -11.53
C THR A 80 -6.94 6.24 -10.63
N ILE A 81 -7.70 5.96 -9.56
CA ILE A 81 -7.52 4.77 -8.72
C ILE A 81 -8.46 3.71 -9.27
N SER A 82 -7.93 2.54 -9.64
CA SER A 82 -8.65 1.67 -10.57
C SER A 82 -9.61 0.71 -9.89
N LEU A 83 -10.64 0.31 -10.63
CA LEU A 83 -11.50 -0.85 -10.37
C LEU A 83 -11.18 -2.01 -11.35
N LEU A 84 -10.28 -1.79 -12.33
CA LEU A 84 -9.91 -2.73 -13.40
C LEU A 84 -8.48 -2.42 -13.91
N ARG A 85 -7.47 -2.47 -13.03
CA ARG A 85 -6.06 -2.65 -13.44
C ARG A 85 -5.75 -4.15 -13.30
N LEU A 86 -6.29 -4.94 -14.22
CA LEU A 86 -5.83 -6.30 -14.50
C LEU A 86 -4.82 -6.24 -15.65
#